data_AF-A0A955TB16-F1
#
_entry.id   AF-A0A955TB16-F1
#
_cell.length_a   1.000
_cell.length_b   1.000
_cell.length_c   1.000
_cell.angle_alpha   90.00
_cell.angle_beta   90.00
_cell.angle_gamma   90.00
#
_symmetry.space_group_name_H-M   'P 1'
#
loop_
_entity.id
_entity.type
_entity.pdbx_description
1 polymer ?
#
loop_
_entity_poly.entity_id
_entity_poly.type
_entity_poly.pdbx_seq_one_letter_code
_entity_poly.pdbx_strand_id
1 'polypeptide(L)'
;QALLADGRILAVCWAYDFNNKRSLRNRFAFSTDRGRSFGPFHESPLHGETCTPLGLPDGRVVMIYRRTDMKGLWAHLCRFEGERWVGIEDLPLWGTEKAAYSNGSKNTFEHLSTLKFGYPQITQLSDGDLFAVFWCVEDCVSNIRWFRIGVT
;
A
#
# COMPACT_ATOMS: atom_id res chain seq x y z
N GLN A 1 8.79 3.50 1.40
CA GLN A 1 9.25 3.79 2.77
C GLN A 1 8.65 5.10 3.25
N ALA A 2 8.53 5.33 4.55
CA ALA A 2 8.00 6.58 5.11
C ALA A 2 8.77 6.99 6.37
N LEU A 3 8.98 8.30 6.54
CA LEU A 3 9.43 8.87 7.82
C LEU A 3 8.24 8.92 8.77
N LEU A 4 8.44 8.46 10.01
CA LEU A 4 7.43 8.50 11.08
C LEU A 4 7.63 9.72 11.97
N ALA A 5 6.58 10.13 12.69
CA ALA A 5 6.63 11.27 13.61
C ALA A 5 7.67 11.10 14.74
N ASP A 6 8.00 9.86 15.11
CA ASP A 6 9.03 9.55 16.11
C ASP A 6 10.47 9.49 15.53
N GLY A 7 10.64 9.86 14.26
CA GLY A 7 11.94 9.91 13.58
C GLY A 7 12.41 8.59 12.98
N ARG A 8 11.69 7.48 13.18
CA ARG A 8 11.99 6.20 12.53
C ARG A 8 11.64 6.23 11.05
N ILE A 9 12.30 5.40 10.25
CA ILE A 9 11.90 5.13 8.86
C ILE A 9 11.24 3.76 8.79
N LEU A 10 10.00 3.72 8.30
CA LEU A 10 9.25 2.51 8.01
C LEU A 10 9.51 2.06 6.57
N ALA A 11 10.02 0.84 6.40
CA ALA A 11 10.01 0.15 5.12
C ALA A 11 8.88 -0.89 5.12
N VAL A 12 8.11 -0.95 4.03
CA VAL A 12 7.10 -1.97 3.79
C VAL A 12 7.35 -2.57 2.42
N CYS A 13 7.29 -3.90 2.30
CA CYS A 13 7.44 -4.58 1.04
C CYS A 13 6.34 -5.63 0.83
N TRP A 14 5.98 -5.83 -0.43
CA TRP A 14 5.27 -7.02 -0.84
C TRP A 14 6.24 -8.20 -0.83
N ALA A 15 5.79 -9.33 -0.29
CA ALA A 15 6.56 -10.56 -0.23
C ALA A 15 5.85 -11.63 -1.06
N TYR A 16 6.58 -12.29 -1.95
CA TYR A 16 6.06 -13.33 -2.82
C TYR A 16 6.84 -14.63 -2.63
N ASP A 17 6.12 -15.73 -2.43
CA ASP A 17 6.69 -17.07 -2.36
C ASP A 17 6.67 -17.70 -3.75
N PHE A 18 7.83 -17.75 -4.39
CA PHE A 18 7.98 -18.32 -5.73
C PHE A 18 7.80 -19.84 -5.79
N ASN A 19 8.12 -20.56 -4.70
CA ASN A 19 7.99 -22.01 -4.66
C ASN A 19 6.52 -22.41 -4.61
N ASN A 20 5.75 -21.74 -3.76
CA ASN A 20 4.31 -21.99 -3.61
C ASN A 20 3.44 -21.10 -4.52
N LYS A 21 4.05 -20.23 -5.33
CA LYS A 21 3.40 -19.31 -6.27
C LYS A 21 2.27 -18.50 -5.64
N ARG A 22 2.54 -17.86 -4.50
CA ARG A 22 1.54 -17.07 -3.78
C ARG A 22 2.12 -15.81 -3.16
N SER A 23 1.30 -14.76 -3.12
CA SER A 23 1.58 -13.59 -2.29
C SER A 23 1.49 -13.96 -0.81
N LEU A 24 2.48 -13.52 -0.04
CA LEU A 24 2.47 -13.56 1.42
C LEU A 24 1.92 -12.24 1.96
N ARG A 25 1.63 -12.21 3.26
CA ARG A 25 1.39 -10.94 3.96
C ARG A 25 2.60 -10.03 3.80
N ASN A 26 2.35 -8.75 3.56
CA ASN A 26 3.41 -7.76 3.40
C ASN A 26 4.31 -7.75 4.65
N ARG A 27 5.60 -7.49 4.45
CA ARG A 27 6.59 -7.40 5.52
C ARG A 27 6.92 -5.94 5.77
N PHE A 28 7.29 -5.62 7.01
CA PHE A 28 7.77 -4.30 7.36
C PHE A 28 8.94 -4.35 8.33
N ALA A 29 9.78 -3.31 8.31
CA ALA A 29 10.89 -3.15 9.23
C ALA A 29 11.09 -1.66 9.52
N PHE A 30 11.72 -1.35 10.64
CA PHE A 30 12.11 0.01 11.00
C PHE A 30 13.61 0.22 10.88
N SER A 31 13.96 1.44 10.51
CA SER A 31 15.29 1.98 10.73
C SER A 31 15.21 3.09 11.77
N THR A 32 16.16 3.08 12.70
CA THR A 32 16.36 4.12 13.73
C THR A 32 17.60 4.97 13.46
N ASP A 33 18.34 4.68 12.39
CA ASP A 33 19.64 5.26 12.05
C ASP A 33 19.62 5.97 10.68
N ARG A 34 18.47 6.54 10.33
CA ARG A 34 18.22 7.29 9.07
C ARG A 34 18.40 6.42 7.81
N GLY A 35 17.99 5.16 7.90
CA GLY A 35 17.95 4.23 6.76
C GLY A 35 19.29 3.55 6.47
N ARG A 36 20.28 3.65 7.36
CA ARG A 36 21.58 2.98 7.18
C ARG A 36 21.46 1.48 7.45
N SER A 37 20.65 1.10 8.43
CA SER A 37 20.29 -0.27 8.73
C SER A 37 18.81 -0.39 9.06
N PHE A 38 18.27 -1.58 8.85
CA PHE A 38 16.91 -1.93 9.24
C PHE A 38 16.97 -3.10 10.21
N GLY A 39 16.13 -3.05 11.25
CA GLY A 39 15.99 -4.13 12.20
C GLY A 39 15.34 -5.39 11.59
N PRO A 40 14.99 -6.37 12.44
CA PRO A 40 14.22 -7.53 12.00
C PRO A 40 12.95 -7.11 11.26
N PHE A 41 12.56 -7.92 10.27
CA PHE A 41 11.26 -7.71 9.63
C PHE A 41 10.15 -8.36 10.45
N HIS A 42 8.97 -7.77 10.36
CA HIS A 42 7.74 -8.25 10.94
C HIS A 42 6.70 -8.50 9.84
N GLU A 43 5.72 -9.34 10.14
CA GLU A 43 4.56 -9.55 9.28
C GLU A 43 3.51 -8.47 9.57
N SER A 44 3.09 -7.73 8.53
CA SER A 44 1.98 -6.79 8.62
C SER A 44 0.63 -7.49 8.43
N PRO A 45 -0.51 -6.87 8.79
CA PRO A 45 -1.82 -7.42 8.45
C PRO A 45 -2.19 -7.24 6.96
N LEU A 46 -1.37 -6.57 6.16
CA LEU A 46 -1.72 -6.19 4.78
C LEU A 46 -1.51 -7.34 3.80
N HIS A 47 -2.46 -7.47 2.88
CA HIS A 47 -2.44 -8.38 1.75
C HIS A 47 -2.49 -7.55 0.46
N GLY A 48 -1.35 -7.14 -0.10
CA GLY A 48 -1.39 -6.48 -1.40
C GLY A 48 -0.11 -5.89 -1.96
N GLU A 49 -0.28 -5.19 -3.10
CA GLU A 49 0.76 -4.74 -4.02
C GLU A 49 0.45 -3.33 -4.54
N THR A 50 1.40 -2.52 -4.95
CA THR A 50 2.56 -2.15 -4.13
C THR A 50 2.04 -1.28 -2.98
N CYS A 51 2.50 -1.52 -1.75
CA CYS A 51 2.10 -0.70 -0.60
C CYS A 51 2.92 0.58 -0.52
N THR A 52 2.25 1.72 -0.62
CA THR A 52 2.87 3.04 -0.53
C THR A 52 2.54 3.69 0.81
N PRO A 53 3.50 3.73 1.76
CA PRO A 53 3.32 4.34 3.07
C PRO A 53 3.49 5.87 3.04
N LEU A 54 2.79 6.56 3.92
CA LEU A 54 3.02 7.96 4.30
C LEU A 54 2.84 8.11 5.82
N GLY A 55 3.86 8.62 6.50
CA GLY A 55 3.75 8.98 7.92
C GLY A 55 3.09 10.34 8.06
N LEU A 56 2.20 10.46 9.05
CA LEU A 56 1.48 11.68 9.36
C LEU A 56 2.06 12.37 10.61
N PRO A 57 1.91 13.70 10.76
CA PRO A 57 2.48 14.45 11.89
C PRO A 57 1.98 14.00 13.27
N ASP A 58 0.79 13.42 13.35
CA ASP A 58 0.18 12.93 14.60
C ASP A 58 0.58 11.49 14.96
N GLY A 59 1.54 10.90 14.24
CA GLY A 59 2.04 9.55 14.48
C GLY A 59 1.21 8.44 13.83
N ARG A 60 0.12 8.78 13.12
CA ARG A 60 -0.56 7.83 12.24
C ARG A 60 0.24 7.60 10.96
N VAL A 61 -0.11 6.54 10.26
CA VAL A 61 0.48 6.16 8.97
C VAL A 61 -0.64 5.74 8.04
N VAL A 62 -0.59 6.24 6.81
CA VAL A 62 -1.51 5.86 5.74
C VAL A 62 -0.76 4.98 4.75
N MET A 63 -1.41 3.91 4.32
CA MET A 63 -0.91 2.99 3.29
C MET A 63 -1.90 2.98 2.15
N ILE A 64 -1.47 3.31 0.93
CA ILE A 64 -2.29 3.06 -0.26
C ILE A 64 -1.73 1.87 -1.02
N TYR A 65 -2.60 0.91 -1.33
CA TYR A 65 -2.19 -0.36 -1.92
C TYR A 65 -3.35 -1.03 -2.67
N ARG A 66 -3.04 -1.84 -3.68
CA ARG A 66 -4.01 -2.73 -4.33
C ARG A 66 -4.05 -4.01 -3.51
N ARG A 67 -5.22 -4.32 -2.98
CA ARG A 67 -5.42 -5.53 -2.20
C ARG A 67 -5.40 -6.77 -3.09
N THR A 68 -4.89 -7.87 -2.54
CA THR A 68 -4.89 -9.20 -3.18
C THR A 68 -5.95 -10.12 -2.58
N ASP A 69 -6.44 -9.79 -1.38
CA ASP A 69 -7.52 -10.48 -0.68
C ASP A 69 -8.90 -9.88 -0.98
N MET A 70 -8.95 -8.56 -1.17
CA MET A 70 -10.12 -7.82 -1.64
C MET A 70 -9.79 -7.07 -2.92
N LYS A 71 -10.78 -6.81 -3.77
CA LYS A 71 -10.54 -6.10 -5.02
C LYS A 71 -10.38 -4.60 -4.80
N GLY A 72 -9.58 -3.99 -5.66
CA GLY A 72 -9.46 -2.55 -5.76
C GLY A 72 -8.23 -1.98 -5.08
N LEU A 73 -8.11 -0.66 -5.19
CA LEU A 73 -7.17 0.19 -4.49
C LEU A 73 -7.80 0.62 -3.17
N TRP A 74 -7.04 0.52 -2.08
CA TRP A 74 -7.49 0.83 -0.73
C TRP A 74 -6.50 1.73 -0.03
N ALA A 75 -7.00 2.59 0.85
CA ALA A 75 -6.22 3.23 1.90
C ALA A 75 -6.41 2.46 3.21
N HIS A 76 -5.33 2.24 3.94
CA HIS A 76 -5.33 1.68 5.29
C HIS A 76 -4.66 2.68 6.23
N LEU A 77 -5.39 3.09 7.26
CA LEU A 77 -4.89 3.95 8.33
C LEU A 77 -4.47 3.09 9.51
N CYS A 78 -3.26 3.31 10.01
CA CYS A 78 -2.73 2.62 11.17
C CYS A 78 -1.86 3.53 12.02
N ARG A 79 -1.35 2.98 13.13
CA ARG A 79 -0.28 3.55 13.94
C ARG A 79 0.59 2.44 14.50
N PHE A 80 1.74 2.81 15.06
CA PHE A 80 2.65 1.86 15.70
C PHE A 80 2.80 2.12 17.19
N GLU A 81 2.70 1.06 17.99
CA GLU A 81 3.07 1.07 19.41
C GLU A 81 4.36 0.27 19.58
N GLY A 82 5.50 0.97 19.59
CA GLY A 82 6.80 0.33 19.39
C GLY A 82 6.85 -0.31 18.00
N GLU A 83 6.94 -1.63 17.95
CA GLU A 83 6.93 -2.42 16.70
C GLU A 83 5.55 -3.03 16.38
N ARG A 84 4.57 -2.86 17.28
CA ARG A 84 3.21 -3.40 17.12
C ARG A 84 2.42 -2.58 16.12
N TRP A 85 1.93 -3.23 15.06
CA TRP A 85 1.01 -2.62 14.11
C TRP A 85 -0.40 -2.54 14.71
N VAL A 86 -1.00 -1.34 14.70
CA VAL A 86 -2.36 -1.10 15.18
C VAL A 86 -3.19 -0.51 14.04
N GLY A 87 -4.06 -1.33 13.44
CA GLY A 87 -4.99 -0.88 12.41
C GLY A 87 -6.08 0.04 13.00
N ILE A 88 -6.48 1.04 12.24
CA ILE A 88 -7.50 2.02 12.63
C ILE A 88 -8.69 1.94 11.68
N GLU A 89 -8.45 2.07 10.37
CA GLU A 89 -9.53 2.15 9.37
C GLU A 89 -9.06 1.69 7.99
N ASP A 90 -9.98 1.11 7.21
CA ASP A 90 -9.82 0.78 5.79
C ASP A 90 -10.82 1.61 4.97
N LEU A 91 -10.34 2.26 3.90
CA LEU A 91 -11.17 3.02 2.97
C LEU A 91 -10.98 2.48 1.54
N PRO A 92 -12.05 1.99 0.88
CA PRO A 92 -11.98 1.66 -0.54
C PRO A 92 -11.84 2.93 -1.38
N LEU A 93 -10.92 2.93 -2.35
CA LEU A 93 -10.66 4.07 -3.22
C LEU A 93 -11.16 3.85 -4.65
N TRP A 94 -10.77 2.74 -5.29
CA TRP A 94 -11.09 2.51 -6.70
C TRP A 94 -11.15 1.03 -7.06
N GLY A 95 -12.04 0.67 -7.98
CA GLY A 95 -12.06 -0.67 -8.58
C GLY A 95 -12.61 -1.79 -7.70
N THR A 96 -13.25 -1.44 -6.58
CA THR A 96 -14.02 -2.36 -5.71
C THR A 96 -15.18 -3.01 -6.46
N GLU A 97 -15.84 -2.25 -7.33
CA GLU A 97 -17.03 -2.69 -8.09
C GLU A 97 -16.69 -3.47 -9.38
N LYS A 98 -15.42 -3.45 -9.82
CA LYS A 98 -15.04 -4.01 -11.13
C LYS A 98 -15.00 -5.54 -11.07
N ALA A 99 -15.52 -6.20 -12.11
CA ALA A 99 -15.46 -7.66 -12.24
C ALA A 99 -14.00 -8.14 -12.10
N ALA A 100 -13.79 -9.30 -11.47
CA ALA A 100 -12.44 -9.79 -11.19
C ALA A 100 -11.64 -9.89 -12.48
N TYR A 101 -10.42 -9.35 -12.50
CA TYR A 101 -9.43 -9.87 -13.43
C TYR A 101 -9.26 -11.35 -13.08
N SER A 102 -9.41 -12.22 -14.08
CA SER A 102 -9.52 -13.66 -13.88
C SER A 102 -8.34 -14.17 -13.04
N ASN A 103 -8.63 -14.89 -11.96
CA ASN A 103 -7.64 -15.67 -11.20
C ASN A 103 -7.09 -16.88 -12.00
N GLY A 104 -7.14 -16.83 -13.34
CA GLY A 104 -6.91 -17.97 -14.22
C GLY A 104 -5.47 -18.14 -14.71
N SER A 105 -4.60 -17.14 -14.54
CA SER A 105 -3.23 -17.24 -15.04
C SER A 105 -2.34 -18.04 -14.09
N LYS A 106 -1.78 -19.17 -14.57
CA LYS A 106 -0.87 -20.05 -13.83
C LYS A 106 0.54 -19.43 -13.62
N ASN A 107 0.75 -18.19 -14.05
CA ASN A 107 2.02 -17.47 -14.07
C ASN A 107 1.86 -16.04 -13.55
N THR A 108 2.71 -15.64 -12.60
CA THR A 108 2.77 -14.29 -12.00
C THR A 108 2.99 -13.19 -13.04
N PHE A 109 3.76 -13.46 -14.10
CA PHE A 109 4.04 -12.49 -15.16
C PHE A 109 2.80 -12.20 -16.02
N GLU A 110 1.96 -13.20 -16.25
CA GLU A 110 0.67 -13.03 -16.93
C GLU A 110 -0.33 -12.30 -16.03
N HIS A 111 -0.29 -12.52 -14.72
CA HIS A 111 -1.12 -11.75 -13.79
C HIS A 111 -0.76 -10.25 -13.86
N LEU A 112 0.55 -9.92 -13.83
CA LEU A 112 1.02 -8.54 -13.97
C LEU A 112 0.62 -7.90 -15.31
N SER A 113 0.62 -8.65 -16.42
CA SER A 113 0.23 -8.13 -17.74
C SER A 113 -1.27 -7.86 -17.86
N THR A 114 -2.10 -8.48 -17.01
CA THR A 114 -3.54 -8.20 -16.92
C THR A 114 -3.88 -7.04 -15.99
N LEU A 115 -2.92 -6.49 -15.24
CA LEU A 115 -3.16 -5.34 -14.37
C LEU A 115 -3.69 -4.17 -15.19
N LYS A 116 -4.75 -3.56 -14.67
CA LYS A 116 -5.36 -2.35 -15.24
C LYS A 116 -5.33 -1.18 -14.29
N PHE A 117 -4.65 -1.29 -13.15
CA PHE A 117 -4.42 -0.19 -12.22
C PHE A 117 -3.36 -0.55 -11.18
N GLY A 118 -2.76 0.46 -10.56
CA GLY A 118 -1.89 0.27 -9.41
C GLY A 118 -0.83 1.35 -9.28
N TYR A 119 0.27 0.96 -8.63
CA TYR A 119 1.43 1.82 -8.34
C TYR A 119 1.03 3.19 -7.75
N PRO A 120 0.28 3.21 -6.62
CA PRO A 120 -0.15 4.45 -6.03
C PRO A 120 1.03 5.25 -5.48
N GLN A 121 0.96 6.58 -5.59
CA GLN A 121 1.84 7.53 -4.89
C GLN A 121 0.98 8.45 -4.03
N ILE A 122 1.51 8.91 -2.91
CA ILE A 122 0.77 9.76 -1.97
C ILE A 122 1.68 10.82 -1.37
N THR A 123 1.15 12.02 -1.15
CA THR A 123 1.78 13.10 -0.39
C THR A 123 0.75 13.84 0.45
N GLN A 124 1.20 14.51 1.51
CA GLN A 124 0.34 15.41 2.29
C GLN A 124 0.35 16.80 1.65
N LEU A 125 -0.82 17.43 1.60
CA LEU A 125 -1.05 18.80 1.17
C LEU A 125 -0.86 19.78 2.34
N SER A 126 -0.75 21.07 2.04
CA SER A 126 -0.51 22.12 3.05
C SER A 126 -1.65 22.30 4.06
N ASP A 127 -2.86 21.88 3.70
CA ASP A 127 -4.05 21.91 4.55
C ASP A 127 -4.25 20.61 5.35
N GLY A 128 -3.34 19.64 5.23
CA GLY A 128 -3.37 18.38 5.98
C GLY A 128 -4.01 17.22 5.23
N ASP A 129 -4.78 17.48 4.18
CA ASP A 129 -5.35 16.43 3.33
C ASP A 129 -4.27 15.66 2.58
N LEU A 130 -4.60 14.48 2.08
CA LEU A 130 -3.70 13.67 1.28
C LEU A 130 -4.05 13.79 -0.19
N PHE A 131 -3.03 13.92 -1.03
CA PHE A 131 -3.15 13.80 -2.47
C PHE A 131 -2.55 12.47 -2.91
N ALA A 132 -3.40 11.59 -3.42
CA ALA A 132 -3.02 10.27 -3.91
C ALA A 132 -3.19 10.20 -5.42
N VAL A 133 -2.24 9.59 -6.13
CA VAL A 133 -2.29 9.36 -7.57
C VAL A 133 -2.00 7.91 -7.89
N PHE A 134 -2.56 7.39 -8.98
CA PHE A 134 -2.33 6.02 -9.45
C PHE A 134 -2.60 5.93 -10.95
N TRP A 135 -1.99 4.95 -11.63
CA TRP A 135 -2.35 4.66 -13.02
C TRP A 135 -3.53 3.70 -13.07
N CYS A 136 -4.36 3.83 -14.11
CA CYS A 136 -5.42 2.88 -14.42
C CYS A 136 -5.74 2.82 -15.91
N VAL A 137 -6.49 1.81 -16.34
CA VAL A 137 -7.07 1.68 -17.67
C VAL A 137 -8.59 1.74 -17.56
N GLU A 138 -9.18 2.66 -18.30
CA GLU A 138 -10.63 2.89 -18.38
C GLU A 138 -10.98 3.08 -19.84
N ASP A 139 -12.00 2.36 -20.33
CA ASP A 139 -12.43 2.41 -21.74
C ASP A 139 -11.29 2.23 -22.74
N CYS A 140 -10.38 1.27 -22.44
CA CYS A 140 -9.18 0.97 -23.22
C CYS A 140 -8.14 2.11 -23.30
N VAL A 141 -8.24 3.13 -22.44
CA VAL A 141 -7.32 4.26 -22.33
C VAL A 141 -6.56 4.20 -21.01
N SER A 142 -5.23 4.36 -21.07
CA SER A 142 -4.39 4.54 -19.89
C SER A 142 -4.51 5.96 -19.33
N ASN A 143 -4.85 6.06 -18.05
CA ASN A 143 -5.10 7.31 -17.33
C ASN A 143 -4.24 7.39 -16.06
N ILE A 144 -3.97 8.61 -15.60
CA ILE A 144 -3.54 8.88 -14.22
C ILE A 144 -4.73 9.49 -13.48
N ARG A 145 -5.25 8.75 -12.50
CA ARG A 145 -6.33 9.20 -11.62
C ARG A 145 -5.75 9.68 -10.31
N TRP A 146 -6.53 10.49 -9.60
CA TRP A 146 -6.14 11.04 -8.32
C TRP A 146 -7.32 11.11 -7.34
N PHE A 147 -6.99 11.12 -6.07
CA PHE A 147 -7.91 11.37 -4.96
C PHE A 147 -7.35 12.45 -4.06
N ARG A 148 -8.24 13.27 -3.51
CA ARG A 148 -7.98 14.08 -2.33
C ARG A 148 -8.71 13.42 -1.16
N ILE A 149 -7.98 13.06 -0.11
CA ILE A 149 -8.48 12.27 1.01
C ILE A 149 -8.33 13.09 2.29
N GLY A 150 -9.45 13.35 2.96
CA GLY A 150 -9.44 13.99 4.27
C GLY A 150 -8.94 13.05 5.35
N VAL A 151 -8.12 13.57 6.27
CA VAL A 151 -7.67 12.83 7.45
C VAL A 151 -8.02 13.64 8.68
N THR A 152 -9.08 13.23 9.36
CA THR A 152 -9.49 13.75 10.68
C THR A 152 -8.84 12.91 11.76
#